data_AF-A0A5J4WIN7-F1
#
_entry.id   AF-A0A5J4WIN7-F1
#
_cell.length_a   1.000
_cell.length_b   1.000
_cell.length_c   1.000
_cell.angle_alpha   90.00
_cell.angle_beta   90.00
_cell.angle_gamma   90.00
#
_symmetry.space_group_name_H-M   'P 1'
#
loop_
_entity.id
_entity.type
_entity.pdbx_description
1 polymer ?
#
loop_
_entity_poly.entity_id
_entity_poly.type
_entity_poly.pdbx_seq_one_letter_code
_entity_poly.pdbx_strand_id
1 'polypeptide(L)'
;MIEDTQYVNVILNIRRILNTSTICFNIQIKKFDARIIPMTEAKKEIIEVSLTDIDRFCIQYFKQLKVGWLCDEALRYCPDSIKPQNFRLQIHKNCETIRQHIRNKHLRLYKIKEDKIAELEQYVEDDINEEIINQVNDEQYNT
;
A
#
# COMPACT_ATOMS: atom_id res chain seq x y z
N MET A 1 38.58 -36.33 -38.37
CA MET A 1 37.97 -37.16 -37.30
C MET A 1 38.00 -36.53 -35.91
N ILE A 2 38.88 -35.55 -35.61
CA ILE A 2 38.93 -34.90 -34.28
C ILE A 2 37.86 -33.80 -34.13
N GLU A 3 37.54 -33.07 -35.21
CA GLU A 3 36.55 -31.98 -35.21
C GLU A 3 35.11 -32.46 -34.94
N ASP A 4 34.75 -33.66 -35.42
CA ASP A 4 33.42 -34.25 -35.22
C ASP A 4 33.17 -34.60 -33.75
N THR A 5 34.20 -35.07 -33.04
CA THR A 5 34.09 -35.40 -31.60
C THR A 5 33.93 -34.14 -30.76
N GLN A 6 34.59 -33.04 -31.13
CA GLN A 6 34.44 -31.76 -30.46
C GLN A 6 33.04 -31.17 -30.65
N TYR A 7 32.49 -31.24 -31.87
CA TYR A 7 31.14 -30.78 -32.18
C TYR A 7 30.06 -31.59 -31.45
N VAL A 8 30.19 -32.92 -31.41
CA VAL A 8 29.28 -33.81 -30.65
C VAL A 8 29.33 -33.51 -29.15
N ASN A 9 30.51 -33.23 -28.59
CA ASN A 9 30.67 -32.86 -27.19
C ASN A 9 30.00 -31.51 -26.86
N VAL A 10 30.10 -30.52 -27.75
CA VAL A 10 29.41 -29.22 -27.59
C VAL A 10 27.90 -29.42 -27.56
N ILE A 11 27.34 -30.20 -28.50
CA ILE A 11 25.90 -30.49 -28.55
C ILE A 11 25.42 -31.21 -27.29
N LEU A 12 26.16 -32.23 -26.84
CA LEU A 12 25.83 -32.97 -25.62
C LEU A 12 25.86 -32.07 -24.38
N ASN A 13 26.81 -31.15 -24.31
CA ASN A 13 26.94 -30.23 -23.18
C ASN A 13 25.81 -29.18 -23.17
N ILE A 14 25.44 -28.63 -24.34
CA ILE A 14 24.28 -27.74 -24.47
C ILE A 14 22.99 -28.45 -24.04
N ARG A 15 22.77 -29.69 -24.51
CA ARG A 15 21.60 -30.48 -24.13
C ARG A 15 21.56 -30.76 -22.63
N ARG A 16 22.71 -31.04 -22.03
CA ARG A 16 22.83 -31.24 -20.58
C ARG A 16 22.50 -29.97 -19.81
N ILE A 17 23.02 -28.80 -20.22
CA ILE A 17 22.73 -27.51 -19.60
C ILE A 17 21.23 -27.20 -19.66
N LEU A 18 20.61 -27.35 -20.84
CA LEU A 18 19.18 -27.11 -21.03
C LEU A 18 18.31 -28.05 -20.17
N ASN A 19 18.70 -29.33 -20.06
CA ASN A 19 18.01 -30.27 -19.18
C ASN A 19 18.15 -29.87 -17.71
N THR A 20 19.35 -29.45 -17.27
CA THR A 20 19.57 -29.00 -15.90
C THR A 20 18.79 -27.73 -15.57
N SER A 21 18.76 -26.72 -16.46
CA SER A 21 18.00 -25.49 -16.23
C SER A 21 16.50 -25.77 -16.14
N THR A 22 15.98 -26.65 -17.01
CA THR A 22 14.58 -27.06 -17.00
C THR A 22 14.21 -27.79 -15.71
N ILE A 23 15.08 -28.67 -15.22
CA ILE A 23 14.87 -29.36 -13.94
C ILE A 23 14.89 -28.37 -12.77
N CYS A 24 15.86 -27.45 -12.74
CA CYS A 24 15.95 -26.43 -11.70
C CYS A 24 14.69 -25.55 -11.64
N PHE A 25 14.22 -25.09 -12.79
CA PHE A 25 13.02 -24.27 -12.89
C PHE A 25 11.77 -25.03 -12.41
N ASN A 26 11.61 -26.29 -12.81
CA ASN A 26 10.51 -27.14 -12.35
C ASN A 26 10.54 -27.40 -10.85
N ILE A 27 11.73 -27.58 -10.25
CA ILE A 27 11.88 -27.72 -8.81
C ILE A 27 11.47 -26.43 -8.09
N GLN A 28 11.84 -25.26 -8.64
CA GLN A 28 11.46 -23.96 -8.07
C GLN A 28 9.94 -23.75 -8.11
N ILE A 29 9.28 -24.05 -9.24
CA ILE A 29 7.81 -23.94 -9.34
C ILE A 29 7.12 -24.86 -8.33
N LYS A 30 7.56 -26.12 -8.20
CA LYS A 30 6.95 -27.08 -7.27
C LYS A 30 7.11 -26.67 -5.80
N LYS A 31 8.16 -25.93 -5.47
CA LYS A 31 8.45 -25.44 -4.12
C LYS A 31 7.86 -24.06 -3.82
N PHE A 32 7.36 -23.36 -4.84
CA PHE A 32 6.80 -22.02 -4.67
C PHE A 32 5.41 -22.10 -4.02
N ASP A 33 5.26 -21.52 -2.83
CA ASP A 33 3.95 -21.28 -2.21
C ASP A 33 3.59 -19.80 -2.37
N ALA A 34 2.57 -19.52 -3.18
CA ALA A 34 2.09 -18.16 -3.44
C ALA A 34 1.55 -17.44 -2.19
N ARG A 35 1.26 -18.17 -1.10
CA ARG A 35 0.81 -17.58 0.17
C ARG A 35 1.95 -16.95 0.97
N ILE A 36 3.20 -17.31 0.67
CA ILE A 36 4.38 -16.92 1.44
C ILE A 36 5.32 -16.13 0.52
N ILE A 37 4.91 -14.91 0.16
CA ILE A 37 5.76 -13.98 -0.58
C ILE A 37 6.39 -13.00 0.42
N PRO A 38 7.69 -13.12 0.72
CA PRO A 38 8.35 -12.26 1.69
C PRO A 38 8.31 -10.78 1.26
N MET A 39 8.31 -9.88 2.24
CA MET A 39 8.36 -8.44 1.99
C MET A 39 9.80 -7.98 1.72
N THR A 40 10.26 -8.18 0.48
CA THR A 40 11.59 -7.72 0.01
C THR A 40 11.56 -6.25 -0.39
N GLU A 41 12.74 -5.62 -0.50
CA GLU A 41 12.89 -4.23 -0.96
C GLU A 41 12.25 -4.00 -2.33
N ALA A 42 12.53 -4.86 -3.32
CA ALA A 42 11.89 -4.80 -4.63
C ALA A 42 10.35 -4.91 -4.55
N LYS A 43 9.81 -5.71 -3.62
CA LYS A 43 8.36 -5.79 -3.41
C LYS A 43 7.81 -4.50 -2.81
N LYS A 44 8.54 -3.87 -1.88
CA LYS A 44 8.16 -2.57 -1.30
C LYS A 44 8.11 -1.48 -2.38
N GLU A 45 9.12 -1.41 -3.24
CA GLU A 45 9.17 -0.45 -4.36
C GLU A 45 7.98 -0.62 -5.31
N ILE A 46 7.68 -1.87 -5.72
CA ILE A 46 6.52 -2.16 -6.58
C ILE A 46 5.22 -1.70 -5.93
N ILE A 47 5.06 -1.96 -4.63
CA ILE A 47 3.88 -1.55 -3.88
C ILE A 47 3.80 -0.03 -3.79
N GLU A 48 4.90 0.65 -3.46
CA GLU A 48 4.98 2.10 -3.32
C GLU A 48 4.59 2.84 -4.61
N VAL A 49 5.05 2.32 -5.76
CA VAL A 49 4.68 2.81 -7.10
C VAL A 49 3.21 2.53 -7.42
N SER A 50 2.62 1.49 -6.82
CA SER A 50 1.22 1.12 -7.01
C SER A 50 0.26 1.93 -6.12
N LEU A 51 0.76 2.61 -5.09
CA LEU A 51 -0.07 3.44 -4.20
C LEU A 51 -0.54 4.70 -4.93
N THR A 52 -1.85 4.91 -4.93
CA THR A 52 -2.44 6.16 -5.41
C THR A 52 -2.23 7.29 -4.41
N ASP A 53 -2.32 8.54 -4.85
CA ASP A 53 -2.25 9.72 -3.97
C ASP A 53 -3.28 9.68 -2.82
N ILE A 54 -4.45 9.07 -3.06
CA ILE A 54 -5.46 8.84 -2.01
C ILE A 54 -5.03 7.75 -1.03
N ASP A 55 -4.39 6.68 -1.51
CA ASP A 55 -3.87 5.64 -0.62
C ASP A 55 -2.77 6.24 0.26
N ARG A 56 -1.86 7.03 -0.32
CA ARG A 56 -0.81 7.77 0.42
C ARG A 56 -1.40 8.73 1.45
N PHE A 57 -2.43 9.50 1.09
CA PHE A 57 -3.17 10.35 2.02
C PHE A 57 -3.77 9.55 3.19
N CYS A 58 -4.41 8.41 2.90
CA CYS A 58 -5.01 7.56 3.93
C CYS A 58 -3.95 6.94 4.86
N ILE A 59 -2.77 6.61 4.35
CA ILE A 59 -1.64 6.09 5.15
C ILE A 59 -1.08 7.21 6.05
N GLN A 60 -0.85 8.40 5.50
CA GLN A 60 -0.32 9.54 6.23
C GLN A 60 -1.22 9.98 7.40
N TYR A 61 -2.54 10.07 7.16
CA TYR A 61 -3.52 10.49 8.16
C TYR A 61 -4.31 9.31 8.75
N PHE A 62 -3.68 8.13 8.79
CA PHE A 62 -4.34 6.88 9.18
C PHE A 62 -4.97 6.96 10.57
N LYS A 63 -4.25 7.49 11.57
CA LYS A 63 -4.74 7.60 12.96
C LYS A 63 -6.01 8.45 13.05
N GLN A 64 -6.02 9.61 12.39
CA GLN A 64 -7.16 10.54 12.35
C GLN A 64 -8.36 9.89 11.65
N LEU A 65 -8.13 9.28 10.48
CA LEU A 65 -9.17 8.61 9.71
C LEU A 65 -9.69 7.32 10.37
N LYS A 66 -8.89 6.64 11.19
CA LYS A 66 -9.32 5.44 11.95
C LYS A 66 -10.36 5.80 13.02
N VAL A 67 -10.16 6.93 13.71
CA VAL A 67 -11.10 7.44 14.73
C VAL A 67 -12.30 8.14 14.09
N GLY A 68 -12.07 8.85 12.98
CA GLY A 68 -13.07 9.61 12.24
C GLY A 68 -12.69 11.08 12.19
N TRP A 69 -12.38 11.58 11.00
CA TRP A 69 -11.85 12.94 10.79
C TRP A 69 -12.85 13.84 10.06
N LEU A 70 -12.96 15.12 10.43
CA LEU A 70 -13.91 16.05 9.84
C LEU A 70 -13.69 16.20 8.33
N CYS A 71 -14.75 16.05 7.54
CA CYS A 71 -14.65 16.10 6.08
C CYS A 71 -14.08 17.44 5.59
N ASP A 72 -14.49 18.55 6.22
CA ASP A 72 -14.02 19.89 5.85
C ASP A 72 -12.55 20.12 6.24
N GLU A 73 -12.09 19.45 7.30
CA GLU A 73 -10.71 19.52 7.75
C GLU A 73 -9.80 18.66 6.87
N ALA A 74 -10.18 17.41 6.62
CA ALA A 74 -9.49 16.50 5.71
C ALA A 74 -9.31 17.09 4.30
N LEU A 75 -10.30 17.87 3.82
CA LEU A 75 -10.24 18.52 2.51
C LEU A 75 -9.14 19.58 2.42
N ARG A 76 -8.73 20.19 3.55
CA ARG A 76 -7.62 21.16 3.59
C ARG A 76 -6.26 20.51 3.36
N TYR A 77 -6.16 19.22 3.66
CA TYR A 77 -4.97 18.40 3.44
C TYR A 77 -5.06 17.59 2.14
N CYS A 78 -6.01 17.92 1.26
CA CYS A 78 -6.12 17.30 -0.05
C CYS A 78 -4.78 17.45 -0.80
N PRO A 79 -4.24 16.36 -1.38
CA PRO A 79 -3.05 16.46 -2.23
C PRO A 79 -3.24 17.46 -3.36
N ASP A 80 -2.22 18.27 -3.65
CA ASP A 80 -2.26 19.29 -4.72
C ASP A 80 -2.53 18.71 -6.11
N SER A 81 -2.19 17.43 -6.31
CA SER A 81 -2.44 16.69 -7.54
C SER A 81 -3.93 16.41 -7.80
N ILE A 82 -4.77 16.48 -6.75
CA ILE A 82 -6.19 16.12 -6.82
C ILE A 82 -7.06 17.36 -6.62
N LYS A 83 -8.01 17.56 -7.53
CA LYS A 83 -9.04 18.58 -7.35
C LYS A 83 -9.95 18.23 -6.15
N PRO A 84 -10.34 19.19 -5.29
CA PRO A 84 -11.18 18.94 -4.11
C PRO A 84 -12.48 18.16 -4.38
N GLN A 85 -13.09 18.37 -5.54
CA GLN A 85 -14.29 17.64 -5.97
C GLN A 85 -14.00 16.15 -6.25
N ASN A 86 -12.86 15.86 -6.87
CA ASN A 86 -12.42 14.49 -7.14
C ASN A 86 -11.99 13.79 -5.86
N PHE A 87 -11.33 14.52 -4.95
CA PHE A 87 -10.92 13.98 -3.65
C PHE A 87 -12.12 13.41 -2.88
N ARG A 88 -13.22 14.16 -2.81
CA ARG A 88 -14.47 13.71 -2.15
C ARG A 88 -15.00 12.40 -2.73
N LEU A 89 -14.80 12.15 -4.02
CA LEU A 89 -15.23 10.90 -4.67
C LEU A 89 -14.23 9.78 -4.45
N GLN A 90 -12.94 10.05 -4.61
CA GLN A 90 -11.90 9.03 -4.57
C GLN A 90 -11.61 8.54 -3.14
N ILE A 91 -11.73 9.40 -2.12
CA ILE A 91 -11.56 9.00 -0.72
C ILE A 91 -12.55 7.90 -0.31
N HIS A 92 -13.70 7.80 -0.97
CA HIS A 92 -14.68 6.74 -0.73
C HIS A 92 -14.22 5.34 -1.15
N LYS A 93 -13.10 5.22 -1.86
CA LYS A 93 -12.42 3.94 -2.10
C LYS A 93 -12.04 3.30 -0.75
N ASN A 94 -11.41 4.07 0.12
CA ASN A 94 -10.82 3.60 1.38
C ASN A 94 -11.63 3.96 2.63
N CYS A 95 -12.37 5.07 2.57
CA CYS A 95 -13.15 5.59 3.69
C CYS A 95 -14.66 5.56 3.42
N GLU A 96 -15.45 5.61 4.48
CA GLU A 96 -16.87 5.89 4.49
C GLU A 96 -17.15 7.26 5.11
N THR A 97 -18.31 7.84 4.82
CA THR A 97 -18.75 9.08 5.49
C THR A 97 -19.77 8.76 6.56
N ILE A 98 -19.42 9.08 7.80
CA ILE A 98 -20.30 8.95 8.96
C ILE A 98 -20.90 10.33 9.27
N ARG A 99 -22.18 10.33 9.63
CA ARG A 99 -22.86 11.53 10.14
C ARG A 99 -22.98 11.41 11.64
N GLN A 100 -22.42 12.36 12.38
CA GLN A 100 -22.56 12.44 13.83
C GLN A 100 -23.33 13.71 14.21
N HIS A 101 -24.17 13.58 15.22
CA HIS A 101 -24.91 14.70 15.78
C HIS A 101 -24.31 15.05 17.14
N ILE A 102 -23.59 16.16 17.21
CA ILE A 102 -22.95 16.64 18.45
C ILE A 102 -23.44 18.06 18.69
N ARG A 103 -24.01 18.32 19.87
CA ARG A 103 -24.42 19.66 20.33
C ARG A 103 -25.26 20.43 19.28
N ASN A 104 -26.29 19.79 18.72
CA ASN A 104 -27.18 20.36 17.69
C ASN A 104 -26.53 20.68 16.33
N LYS A 105 -25.31 20.21 16.07
CA LYS A 105 -24.63 20.33 14.78
C LYS A 105 -24.49 18.95 14.13
N HIS A 106 -24.81 18.90 12.83
CA HIS A 106 -24.55 17.73 12.00
C HIS A 106 -23.12 17.79 11.47
N LEU A 107 -22.26 16.93 11.97
CA LEU A 107 -20.88 16.78 11.53
C LEU A 107 -20.76 15.60 10.56
N ARG A 108 -19.97 15.78 9.50
CA ARG A 108 -19.63 14.71 8.56
C ARG A 108 -18.16 14.35 8.78
N LEU A 109 -17.92 13.07 9.02
CA LEU A 109 -16.60 12.52 9.29
C LEU A 109 -16.25 11.50 8.21
N TYR A 110 -15.01 11.52 7.74
CA TYR A 110 -14.42 10.40 7.01
C TYR A 110 -13.84 9.39 7.99
N LYS A 111 -14.22 8.13 7.86
CA LYS A 111 -13.67 7.02 8.64
C LYS A 111 -13.18 5.92 7.71
N ILE A 112 -12.02 5.32 7.99
CA ILE A 112 -11.53 4.16 7.21
C ILE A 112 -12.53 3.01 7.34
N LYS A 113 -12.85 2.36 6.22
CA LYS A 113 -13.70 1.17 6.22
C LYS A 113 -12.99 0.02 6.92
N GLU A 114 -13.73 -0.79 7.67
CA GLU A 114 -13.13 -1.87 8.50
C GLU A 114 -12.30 -2.87 7.69
N ASP A 115 -12.71 -3.19 6.45
CA ASP A 115 -12.01 -4.08 5.53
C ASP A 115 -10.66 -3.52 5.05
N LYS A 116 -10.49 -2.19 5.07
CA LYS A 116 -9.28 -1.49 4.62
C LYS A 116 -8.28 -1.19 5.73
N ILE A 117 -8.67 -1.33 6.99
CA ILE A 117 -7.80 -1.01 8.13
C ILE A 117 -6.52 -1.85 8.08
N ALA A 118 -6.63 -3.19 8.03
CA ALA A 118 -5.46 -4.07 8.04
C ALA A 118 -4.55 -3.89 6.82
N GLU A 119 -5.13 -3.58 5.65
CA GLU A 119 -4.38 -3.33 4.41
C GLU A 119 -3.59 -2.03 4.47
N LEU A 120 -4.14 -0.97 5.08
CA LEU A 120 -3.46 0.32 5.16
C LEU A 120 -2.49 0.40 6.35
N GLU A 121 -2.81 -0.28 7.46
CA GLU A 121 -1.99 -0.32 8.68
C GLU A 121 -0.59 -0.88 8.42
N GLN A 122 -0.44 -1.81 7.47
CA GLN A 122 0.87 -2.38 7.10
C GLN A 122 1.85 -1.35 6.51
N TYR A 123 1.36 -0.18 6.09
CA TYR A 123 2.16 0.90 5.47
C TYR A 123 2.36 2.09 6.40
N VAL A 124 1.71 2.10 7.56
CA VAL A 124 1.89 3.17 8.55
C VAL A 124 3.25 2.94 9.19
N GLU A 125 4.22 3.80 8.89
CA GLU A 125 5.51 3.80 9.59
C GLU A 125 5.29 4.25 11.04
N ASP A 126 5.85 3.51 12.00
CA ASP A 126 5.64 3.75 13.44
C ASP A 126 6.16 5.13 13.92
N ASP A 127 7.06 5.78 13.17
CA ASP A 127 7.84 6.93 13.64
C ASP A 127 7.29 8.33 13.28
N ILE A 128 6.29 8.47 12.39
CA ILE A 128 5.94 9.81 11.84
C ILE A 128 4.77 10.51 12.56
N ASN A 129 4.06 9.85 13.47
CA ASN A 129 2.73 10.32 13.87
C ASN A 129 2.60 10.66 15.37
N GLU A 130 3.64 11.30 15.93
CA GLU A 130 3.61 11.93 17.26
C GLU A 130 3.49 13.47 17.23
N GLU A 131 3.79 14.15 16.12
CA GLU A 131 3.87 15.63 16.10
C GLU A 131 2.54 16.38 15.85
N ILE A 132 1.48 15.73 15.35
CA ILE A 132 0.21 16.43 15.02
C ILE A 132 -0.80 16.42 16.19
N ILE A 133 -0.62 15.55 17.20
CA ILE A 133 -1.62 15.37 18.27
C ILE A 133 -1.57 16.51 19.31
N ASN A 134 -0.45 17.22 19.45
CA ASN A 134 -0.26 18.21 20.51
C ASN A 134 -0.63 19.66 20.10
N GLN A 135 -1.03 19.91 18.85
CA GLN A 135 -1.38 21.28 18.40
C GLN A 135 -2.90 21.48 18.16
N VAL A 136 -3.71 20.42 18.15
CA VAL A 136 -5.15 20.54 17.83
C VAL A 136 -6.06 20.46 19.07
N ASN A 137 -5.58 19.92 20.19
CA ASN A 137 -6.42 19.71 21.38
C ASN A 137 -6.44 20.86 22.40
N ASP A 138 -5.47 21.79 22.37
CA ASP A 138 -5.36 22.81 23.41
C ASP A 138 -6.08 24.14 23.09
N GLU A 139 -6.51 24.38 21.84
CA GLU A 139 -7.11 25.68 21.46
C GLU A 139 -8.65 25.68 21.32
N GLN A 140 -9.35 24.57 21.54
CA GLN A 140 -10.82 24.52 21.27
C GLN A 140 -11.75 24.18 22.45
N TYR A 141 -11.26 24.18 23.69
CA TYR A 141 -12.13 24.03 24.89
C TYR A 141 -11.98 25.10 25.98
N ASN A 142 -11.30 26.21 25.71
CA ASN A 142 -11.31 27.39 26.58
C ASN A 142 -11.72 28.64 25.81
N THR A 143 -13.00 28.79 25.50
CA THR A 143 -13.77 30.07 25.51
C THR A 143 -15.26 29.75 25.41
#